data_AF-A0A920TWU4-F1
#
_entry.id   AF-A0A920TWU4-F1
#
_cell.length_a   1.000
_cell.length_b   1.000
_cell.length_c   1.000
_cell.angle_alpha   90.00
_cell.angle_beta   90.00
_cell.angle_gamma   90.00
#
_symmetry.space_group_name_H-M   'P 1'
#
loop_
_entity.id
_entity.type
_entity.pdbx_description
1 polymer ?
#
loop_
_entity_poly.entity_id
_entity_poly.type
_entity_poly.pdbx_seq_one_letter_code
_entity_poly.pdbx_strand_id
1 'polypeptide(L)' 'MRAYISRSQARRFFWGLEKFKYVILDFSDISTVGQGFVDEVFRVFKTKYSRTKIEYKNANDNVKFMIERG' A
#
# COMPACT_ATOMS: atom_id res chain seq x y z
N MET A 1 -16.65 -8.06 9.50
CA MET A 1 -16.62 -6.66 9.03
C MET A 1 -15.48 -6.52 8.02
N ARG A 2 -15.76 -6.44 6.71
CA ARG A 2 -14.73 -6.23 5.67
C ARG A 2 -14.38 -4.73 5.66
N ALA A 3 -13.24 -4.36 6.24
CA ALA A 3 -12.80 -2.96 6.26
C ALA A 3 -12.28 -2.58 4.87
N TYR A 4 -13.03 -1.74 4.15
CA TYR A 4 -12.56 -1.10 2.92
C TYR A 4 -11.79 0.18 3.28
N ILE A 5 -10.51 0.24 2.93
CA ILE A 5 -9.72 1.47 3.04
C ILE A 5 -10.01 2.35 1.82
N SER A 6 -10.57 3.54 2.03
CA SER A 6 -10.76 4.52 0.95
C SER A 6 -9.43 5.16 0.53
N ARG A 7 -9.39 5.80 -0.64
CA ARG A 7 -8.18 6.52 -1.11
C ARG A 7 -7.73 7.62 -0.15
N SER A 8 -8.65 8.35 0.46
CA SER A 8 -8.31 9.39 1.43
C SER A 8 -7.72 8.80 2.71
N GLN A 9 -8.22 7.64 3.16
CA GLN A 9 -7.65 6.90 4.30
C GLN A 9 -6.26 6.36 3.97
N ALA A 10 -6.07 5.81 2.77
CA ALA A 10 -4.75 5.42 2.28
C ALA A 10 -3.78 6.62 2.32
N ARG A 11 -4.14 7.75 1.71
CA ARG A 11 -3.31 8.97 1.72
C ARG A 11 -2.89 9.42 3.12
N ARG A 12 -3.80 9.35 4.10
CA ARG A 12 -3.49 9.73 5.49
C ARG A 12 -2.52 8.74 6.13
N PHE A 13 -2.67 7.45 5.86
CA PHE A 13 -1.75 6.41 6.33
C PHE A 13 -0.33 6.59 5.75
N PHE A 14 -0.23 6.98 4.48
CA PHE A 14 1.08 7.19 3.83
C PHE A 14 1.75 8.52 4.18
N TRP A 15 1.08 9.40 4.93
CA TRP A 15 1.64 10.69 5.30
C TRP A 15 2.78 10.53 6.31
N GLY A 16 3.96 11.01 5.97
CA GLY A 16 5.18 10.88 6.78
C GLY A 16 6.05 9.69 6.39
N LEU A 17 5.57 8.75 5.56
CA LEU A 17 6.38 7.64 5.08
C LEU A 17 7.52 8.10 4.16
N GLU A 18 7.37 9.28 3.53
CA GLU A 18 8.39 9.89 2.67
C GLU A 18 9.67 10.29 3.43
N LYS A 19 9.61 10.34 4.77
CA LYS A 19 10.76 10.63 5.62
C LYS A 19 11.70 9.42 5.79
N PHE A 20 11.23 8.23 5.43
CA PHE A 20 11.98 6.99 5.56
C PHE A 20 12.63 6.61 4.22
N LYS A 21 13.80 5.95 4.30
CA LYS A 21 14.47 5.38 3.12
C LYS A 21 13.87 4.04 2.71
N TYR A 22 13.38 3.27 3.68
CA TYR A 22 12.82 1.94 3.50
C TYR A 22 11.58 1.78 4.37
N VAL A 23 10.50 1.27 3.77
CA VAL A 23 9.21 1.02 4.42
C VAL A 23 8.75 -0.39 4.05
N ILE A 24 8.38 -1.18 5.06
CA ILE A 24 7.81 -2.52 4.88
C ILE A 24 6.35 -2.49 5.33
N LEU A 25 5.45 -2.82 4.42
CA LEU A 25 4.02 -2.99 4.72
C LEU A 25 3.73 -4.45 5.06
N ASP A 26 3.23 -4.71 6.27
CA ASP A 26 2.86 -6.03 6.74
C ASP A 26 1.35 -6.27 6.52
N PHE A 27 1.02 -7.29 5.73
CA PHE A 27 -0.36 -7.63 5.36
C PHE A 27 -0.91 -8.87 6.09
N SER A 28 -0.28 -9.32 7.18
CA SER A 28 -0.61 -10.58 7.87
C SER A 28 -2.10 -10.78 8.15
N ASP A 29 -2.82 -9.73 8.57
CA ASP A 29 -4.25 -9.80 8.93
C ASP A 29 -5.17 -9.12 7.90
N ILE A 30 -4.67 -8.86 6.70
CA ILE A 30 -5.40 -8.12 5.67
C ILE A 30 -5.98 -9.10 4.65
N SER A 31 -7.30 -9.30 4.71
CA SER A 31 -8.01 -10.19 3.78
C SER A 31 -8.03 -9.71 2.32
N THR A 32 -8.02 -8.39 2.08
CA THR A 32 -7.99 -7.79 0.73
C THR A 32 -7.67 -6.29 0.82
N VAL A 33 -7.26 -5.69 -0.31
CA VAL A 33 -7.09 -4.24 -0.49
C VAL A 33 -7.81 -3.78 -1.74
N GLY A 34 -8.29 -2.55 -1.78
CA GLY A 34 -8.95 -1.98 -2.96
C GLY A 34 -7.97 -1.42 -3.99
N GLN A 35 -8.41 -1.27 -5.24
CA GLN A 35 -7.60 -0.71 -6.33
C GLN A 35 -7.04 0.68 -5.99
N GLY A 36 -7.84 1.53 -5.33
CA GLY A 36 -7.40 2.87 -4.94
C GLY A 36 -6.29 2.88 -3.88
N PHE A 37 -6.22 1.85 -3.03
CA PHE A 37 -5.10 1.67 -2.11
C PHE A 37 -3.84 1.29 -2.87
N VAL A 38 -3.93 0.29 -3.75
CA VAL A 38 -2.78 -0.18 -4.53
C VAL A 38 -2.20 0.95 -5.40
N ASP A 39 -3.07 1.67 -6.11
CA ASP A 39 -2.67 2.84 -6.91
C ASP A 39 -1.92 3.88 -6.07
N GLU A 40 -2.47 4.26 -4.91
CA GLU A 40 -1.85 5.28 -4.08
C GLU A 40 -0.46 4.86 -3.58
N VAL A 41 -0.29 3.60 -3.18
CA VAL A 41 0.97 3.09 -2.60
C VAL A 41 2.02 2.77 -3.65
N PHE A 42 1.67 1.89 -4.58
CA PHE A 42 2.65 1.25 -5.44
C PHE A 42 2.88 2.03 -6.73
N ARG A 43 1.97 2.94 -7.09
CA ARG A 43 2.09 3.82 -8.26
C ARG A 43 2.35 5.28 -7.88
N VAL A 44 1.42 5.95 -7.19
CA VAL A 44 1.52 7.39 -6.91
C VAL A 44 2.65 7.70 -5.92
N PHE A 45 2.67 7.05 -4.76
CA PHE A 45 3.68 7.32 -3.74
C PHE A 45 5.09 7.00 -4.26
N LYS A 46 5.26 5.83 -4.90
CA LYS A 46 6.54 5.44 -5.52
C LYS A 46 7.03 6.43 -6.57
N THR A 47 6.12 6.95 -7.41
CA THR A 47 6.46 7.97 -8.42
C THR A 47 6.85 9.29 -7.77
N LYS A 48 6.12 9.69 -6.73
CA LYS A 48 6.34 10.97 -6.04
C LYS A 48 7.59 10.96 -5.14
N TYR A 49 7.93 9.82 -4.55
CA TYR A 49 9.00 9.67 -3.56
C TYR A 49 9.94 8.53 -3.94
N SER A 50 10.66 8.71 -5.05
CA SER A 50 11.57 7.69 -5.61
C SER A 50 12.73 7.27 -4.69
N ARG A 51 13.05 8.07 -3.67
CA ARG A 51 14.08 7.77 -2.66
C ARG A 51 13.61 6.83 -1.55
N THR A 52 12.30 6.63 -1.41
CA THR A 52 11.71 5.73 -0.42
C THR A 52 11.40 4.40 -1.08
N LYS A 53 12.07 3.33 -0.65
CA LYS A 53 11.75 1.97 -1.11
C LYS A 53 10.59 1.42 -0.30
N ILE A 54 9.51 1.02 -0.99
CA ILE A 54 8.38 0.30 -0.38
C ILE A 54 8.47 -1.17 -0.76
N GLU A 55 8.41 -2.03 0.25
CA GLU A 55 8.26 -3.48 0.13
C GLU A 55 7.03 -3.94 0.92
N TYR A 56 6.57 -5.15 0.64
CA TYR A 56 5.48 -5.77 1.38
C TYR A 56 5.85 -7.18 1.84
N LYS A 57 5.25 -7.63 2.94
CA LYS A 57 5.35 -9.01 3.42
C LYS A 57 4.00 -9.53 3.89
N ASN A 58 3.89 -10.86 4.01
CA ASN A 58 2.70 -11.55 4.51
C ASN A 58 1.40 -11.24 3.74
N ALA A 59 1.51 -10.86 2.46
CA ALA A 59 0.35 -10.69 1.60
C ALA A 59 -0.21 -12.05 1.18
N ASN A 60 -1.51 -12.26 1.41
CA ASN A 60 -2.23 -13.39 0.83
C ASN A 60 -2.46 -13.20 -0.68
N ASP A 61 -3.01 -14.23 -1.33
CA ASP A 61 -3.17 -14.25 -2.79
C ASP A 61 -4.11 -13.16 -3.30
N ASN A 62 -5.15 -12.79 -2.55
CA ASN A 62 -6.04 -11.69 -2.92
C ASN A 62 -5.30 -10.35 -2.90
N VAL A 63 -4.48 -10.10 -1.88
CA VAL A 63 -3.70 -8.86 -1.78
C VAL A 63 -2.63 -8.81 -2.87
N LYS A 64 -1.90 -9.91 -3.11
CA LYS A 64 -0.91 -9.99 -4.21
C LYS A 64 -1.56 -9.71 -5.57
N PHE A 65 -2.69 -10.36 -5.85
CA PHE A 65 -3.44 -10.15 -7.08
C PHE A 65 -3.83 -8.69 -7.29
N MET A 66 -4.26 -8.01 -6.23
CA MET A 66 -4.58 -6.58 -6.31
C MET A 66 -3.33 -5.73 -6.55
N ILE A 67 -2.19 -6.05 -5.91
CA ILE A 67 -0.92 -5.35 -6.10
C ILE A 67 -0.41 -5.50 -7.55
N GLU A 68 -0.52 -6.69 -8.13
CA GLU A 68 -0.06 -6.97 -9.50
C GLU A 68 -0.92 -6.30 -10.58
N ARG A 69 -2.19 -6.00 -10.28
CA ARG A 69 -3.14 -5.37 -11.21
C ARG A 69 -3.27 -3.84 -11.08
N GLY A 70 -2.58 -3.23 -10.12
CA GLY A 70 -2.65 -1.79 -9.82
C GLY A 70 -1.74 -0.91 -10.65
#